data_AF-A0A7C6SHB1-F1
#
_entry.id   AF-A0A7C6SHB1-F1
#
_cell.length_a   1.000
_cell.length_b   1.000
_cell.length_c   1.000
_cell.angle_alpha   90.00
_cell.angle_beta   90.00
_cell.angle_gamma   90.00
#
_symmetry.space_group_name_H-M   'P 1'
#
loop_
_entity.id
_entity.type
_entity.pdbx_description
1 polymer ?
#
loop_
_entity_poly.entity_id
_entity_poly.type
_entity_poly.pdbx_seq_one_letter_code
_entity_poly.pdbx_strand_id
1 'polypeptide(L)'
;MLVHDFLKKLQIPKKYLGLFPNIEMDELTYRRRQKRLYWTLKTSKILSFELYQQLQQAILDHFHVALHLSVQPENPQATHVLVSDYLLFFYDQLGVSNRLRSSSLVLEGDLLSIVMLTKEDVDTMRTYQFDLQERLSVVGFELMVDFVLYQQLDNEEPKAKISAKPLFGSSHQPSANNGRSRQRGEPVMVELKHLVEDMNNIKTKGELFKLNLRQLKSGTYIANFMIHSGDDAIECTKFYKTEADCLLKENTTYLVTGDYQYNSYARNHQLKTRDIEEIAPLFTIEDRDPIKRVELHAHSNFSEMDAVSSVESLIQQAYDFGHPGLAITDHMVVHAFPKAQRYVEKLL
;
A
#
# COMPACT_ATOMS: atom_id res chain seq x y z
N MET A 1 -2.67 -40.24 22.94
CA MET A 1 -2.41 -38.99 23.70
C MET A 1 -3.13 -37.89 22.95
N LEU A 2 -3.99 -37.09 23.60
CA LEU A 2 -4.66 -35.99 22.91
C LEU A 2 -3.59 -34.99 22.44
N VAL A 3 -3.68 -34.50 21.20
CA VAL A 3 -2.71 -33.51 20.66
C VAL A 3 -2.62 -32.28 21.55
N HIS A 4 -3.69 -31.93 22.25
CA HIS A 4 -3.70 -30.87 23.25
C HIS A 4 -2.69 -31.10 24.41
N ASP A 5 -2.51 -32.33 24.87
CA ASP A 5 -1.53 -32.67 25.91
C ASP A 5 -0.10 -32.68 25.36
N PHE A 6 0.06 -33.03 24.08
CA PHE A 6 1.34 -32.97 23.38
C PHE A 6 1.79 -31.51 23.16
N LEU A 7 0.90 -30.65 22.67
CA LEU A 7 1.15 -29.21 22.48
C LEU A 7 1.42 -28.50 23.81
N LYS A 8 0.76 -28.91 24.90
CA LYS A 8 1.07 -28.44 26.26
C LYS A 8 2.48 -28.81 26.71
N LYS A 9 2.94 -30.04 26.43
CA LYS A 9 4.30 -30.49 26.75
C LYS A 9 5.36 -29.71 25.96
N LEU A 10 5.01 -29.26 24.76
CA LEU A 10 5.85 -28.39 23.92
C LEU A 10 5.79 -26.91 24.31
N GLN A 11 5.07 -26.55 25.39
CA GLN A 11 4.92 -25.18 25.90
C GLN A 11 4.33 -24.18 24.90
N ILE A 12 3.52 -24.64 23.94
CA ILE A 12 2.92 -23.78 22.93
C ILE A 12 1.85 -22.86 23.57
N PRO A 13 1.81 -21.55 23.22
CA PRO A 13 0.88 -20.61 23.84
C PRO A 13 -0.58 -21.04 23.72
N LYS A 14 -1.34 -20.93 24.83
CA LYS A 14 -2.73 -21.39 24.91
C LYS A 14 -3.67 -20.77 23.87
N LYS A 15 -3.37 -19.55 23.41
CA LYS A 15 -4.13 -18.84 22.37
C LYS A 15 -4.22 -19.60 21.04
N TYR A 16 -3.26 -20.47 20.75
CA TYR A 16 -3.23 -21.26 19.51
C TYR A 16 -3.94 -22.62 19.62
N LEU A 17 -4.34 -23.04 20.83
CA LEU A 17 -4.95 -24.36 21.05
C LEU A 17 -6.33 -24.50 20.37
N GLY A 18 -7.01 -23.38 20.07
CA GLY A 18 -8.30 -23.39 19.35
C GLY A 18 -8.19 -23.56 17.83
N LEU A 19 -6.98 -23.54 17.26
CA LEU A 19 -6.74 -23.71 15.81
C LEU A 19 -6.66 -25.19 15.40
N PHE A 20 -6.52 -26.07 16.38
CA PHE A 20 -6.39 -27.50 16.18
C PHE A 20 -7.74 -28.16 16.52
N PRO A 21 -8.45 -28.77 15.55
CA PRO A 21 -9.57 -29.66 15.87
C PRO A 21 -9.08 -30.85 16.72
N ASN A 22 -9.95 -31.79 17.10
CA ASN A 22 -9.55 -33.00 17.82
C ASN A 22 -8.62 -33.86 16.92
N ILE A 23 -7.34 -33.51 16.86
CA ILE A 23 -6.33 -34.20 16.05
C ILE A 23 -5.94 -35.48 16.80
N GLU A 24 -6.11 -36.62 16.13
CA GLU A 24 -5.54 -37.90 16.54
C GLU A 24 -4.06 -37.94 16.12
N MET A 25 -3.18 -38.48 16.97
CA MET A 25 -1.72 -38.51 16.70
C MET A 25 -1.30 -39.52 15.61
N ASP A 26 -2.24 -40.09 14.86
CA ASP A 26 -1.97 -41.17 13.90
C ASP A 26 -1.12 -40.73 12.68
N GLU A 27 -0.92 -39.42 12.48
CA GLU A 27 -0.14 -38.86 11.37
C GLU A 27 1.29 -38.41 11.75
N LEU A 28 1.81 -38.86 12.90
CA LEU A 28 3.18 -38.57 13.36
C LEU A 28 4.13 -39.75 13.09
N THR A 29 5.05 -39.62 12.14
CA THR A 29 5.99 -40.70 11.73
C THR A 29 7.45 -40.27 11.84
N TYR A 30 8.25 -41.00 12.61
CA TYR A 30 9.71 -40.77 12.66
C TYR A 30 10.46 -41.64 11.66
N ARG A 31 11.20 -41.01 10.72
CA ARG A 31 12.02 -41.72 9.73
C ARG A 31 13.49 -41.77 10.16
N ARG A 32 13.89 -42.92 10.73
CA ARG A 32 15.25 -43.16 11.28
C ARG A 32 16.38 -42.85 10.30
N ARG A 33 16.26 -43.25 9.02
CA ARG A 33 17.30 -43.04 8.00
C ARG A 33 17.58 -41.56 7.72
N GLN A 34 16.58 -40.70 7.89
CA GLN A 34 16.67 -39.25 7.63
C GLN A 34 16.84 -38.44 8.92
N LYS A 35 16.78 -39.09 10.10
CA LYS A 35 16.75 -38.43 11.42
C LYS A 35 15.74 -37.27 11.46
N ARG A 36 14.56 -37.50 10.89
CA ARG A 36 13.53 -36.48 10.71
C ARG A 36 12.15 -37.01 11.10
N LEU A 37 11.41 -36.18 11.84
CA LEU A 37 10.04 -36.42 12.25
C LEU A 37 9.10 -35.82 11.21
N TYR A 38 8.12 -36.59 10.76
CA TYR A 38 7.09 -36.15 9.81
C TYR A 38 5.79 -36.03 10.58
N TRP A 39 5.17 -34.86 10.49
CA TRP A 39 3.90 -34.61 11.15
C TRP A 39 2.96 -33.90 10.20
N THR A 40 1.79 -34.49 9.96
CA THR A 40 0.69 -33.84 9.26
C THR A 40 -0.31 -33.29 10.28
N LEU A 41 -0.68 -32.02 10.13
CA LEU A 41 -1.59 -31.29 10.99
C LEU A 41 -2.85 -30.90 10.23
N LYS A 42 -4.00 -31.45 10.64
CA LYS A 42 -5.31 -30.96 10.20
C LYS A 42 -5.68 -29.74 11.02
N THR A 43 -5.99 -28.63 10.36
CA THR A 43 -6.22 -27.33 11.00
C THR A 43 -7.46 -26.66 10.42
N SER A 44 -8.09 -25.74 11.15
CA SER A 44 -9.24 -25.01 10.61
C SER A 44 -8.85 -24.01 9.50
N LYS A 45 -7.62 -23.48 9.58
CA LYS A 45 -7.05 -22.42 8.72
C LYS A 45 -5.54 -22.66 8.57
N ILE A 46 -4.95 -22.05 7.55
CA ILE A 46 -3.49 -21.99 7.38
C ILE A 46 -2.86 -21.41 8.66
N LEU A 47 -1.75 -22.01 9.11
CA LEU A 47 -1.04 -21.56 10.30
C LEU A 47 -0.35 -20.22 10.04
N SER A 48 -0.23 -19.38 11.06
CA SER A 48 0.68 -18.24 10.97
C SER A 48 2.12 -18.73 10.91
N PHE A 49 2.99 -18.00 10.21
CA PHE A 49 4.40 -18.35 10.10
C PHE A 49 5.08 -18.44 11.48
N GLU A 50 4.76 -17.50 12.38
CA GLU A 50 5.23 -17.52 13.78
C GLU A 50 4.93 -18.86 14.47
N LEU A 51 3.70 -19.34 14.36
CA LEU A 51 3.28 -20.60 15.00
C LEU A 51 3.94 -21.81 14.35
N TYR A 52 4.06 -21.80 13.01
CA TYR A 52 4.75 -22.85 12.28
C TYR A 52 6.22 -22.95 12.68
N GLN A 53 6.92 -21.82 12.81
CA GLN A 53 8.30 -21.79 13.28
C GLN A 53 8.42 -22.23 14.74
N GLN A 54 7.52 -21.78 15.62
CA GLN A 54 7.47 -22.21 17.03
C GLN A 54 7.29 -23.72 17.15
N LEU A 55 6.43 -24.33 16.32
CA LEU A 55 6.23 -25.79 16.30
C LEU A 55 7.50 -26.53 15.89
N GLN A 56 8.19 -26.06 14.85
CA GLN A 56 9.45 -26.66 14.42
C GLN A 56 10.52 -26.55 15.50
N GLN A 57 10.67 -25.36 16.10
CA GLN A 57 11.68 -25.11 17.13
C GLN A 57 11.39 -25.91 18.40
N ALA A 58 10.13 -25.97 18.85
CA ALA A 58 9.76 -26.73 20.05
C ALA A 58 10.05 -28.23 19.89
N ILE A 59 9.83 -28.81 18.70
CA ILE A 59 10.20 -30.20 18.43
C ILE A 59 11.72 -30.37 18.40
N LEU A 60 12.45 -29.45 17.80
CA LEU A 60 13.91 -29.49 17.76
C LEU A 60 14.52 -29.39 19.17
N ASP A 61 13.99 -28.51 20.02
CA ASP A 61 14.49 -28.30 21.38
C ASP A 61 14.16 -29.48 22.29
N HIS A 62 12.95 -30.05 22.17
CA HIS A 62 12.49 -31.12 23.05
C HIS A 62 12.97 -32.51 22.62
N PHE A 63 13.01 -32.78 21.31
CA PHE A 63 13.34 -34.10 20.78
C PHE A 63 14.69 -34.16 20.06
N HIS A 64 15.35 -33.02 19.83
CA HIS A 64 16.62 -32.93 19.08
C HIS A 64 16.54 -33.57 17.69
N VAL A 65 15.37 -33.48 17.06
CA VAL A 65 15.07 -34.05 15.75
C VAL A 65 14.42 -32.98 14.88
N ALA A 66 14.83 -32.90 13.62
CA ALA A 66 14.22 -31.97 12.67
C ALA A 66 12.77 -32.39 12.35
N LEU A 67 11.86 -31.42 12.30
CA LEU A 67 10.47 -31.62 11.93
C LEU A 67 10.25 -31.28 10.46
N HIS A 68 9.61 -32.17 9.71
CA HIS A 68 8.90 -31.86 8.49
C HIS A 68 7.41 -31.78 8.81
N LEU A 69 6.89 -30.56 8.79
CA LEU A 69 5.51 -30.25 9.15
C LEU A 69 4.70 -30.01 7.89
N SER A 70 3.68 -30.82 7.68
CA SER A 70 2.66 -30.60 6.66
C SER A 70 1.38 -30.12 7.31
N VAL A 71 0.72 -29.14 6.71
CA VAL A 71 -0.51 -28.53 7.22
C VAL A 71 -1.61 -28.75 6.19
N GLN A 72 -2.74 -29.32 6.64
CA GLN A 72 -3.94 -29.54 5.86
C GLN A 72 -5.08 -28.70 6.45
N PRO A 73 -5.29 -27.48 5.95
CA PRO A 73 -6.38 -26.62 6.42
C PRO A 73 -7.73 -27.07 5.84
N GLU A 74 -8.79 -27.03 6.63
CA GLU A 74 -10.16 -27.26 6.15
C GLU A 74 -10.67 -26.12 5.26
N ASN A 75 -10.28 -24.87 5.57
CA ASN A 75 -10.59 -23.69 4.79
C ASN A 75 -9.30 -22.91 4.52
N PRO A 76 -8.54 -23.24 3.46
CA PRO A 76 -7.34 -22.49 3.09
C PRO A 76 -7.74 -21.07 2.67
N GLN A 77 -7.28 -20.06 3.42
CA GLN A 77 -7.39 -18.66 3.02
C GLN A 77 -6.00 -18.06 2.93
N ALA A 78 -5.53 -17.88 1.71
CA ALA A 78 -4.28 -17.20 1.42
C ALA A 78 -4.47 -15.69 1.53
N THR A 79 -3.87 -15.08 2.54
CA THR A 79 -3.74 -13.62 2.62
C THR A 79 -2.35 -13.21 2.16
N HIS A 80 -2.21 -12.04 1.57
CA HIS A 80 -0.92 -11.48 1.13
C HIS A 80 0.17 -11.55 2.22
N VAL A 81 -0.17 -11.15 3.44
CA VAL A 81 0.75 -11.18 4.61
C VAL A 81 1.24 -12.60 4.89
N LEU A 82 0.33 -13.57 5.06
CA LEU A 82 0.70 -14.97 5.31
C LEU A 82 1.60 -15.54 4.20
N VAL A 83 1.24 -15.31 2.94
CA VAL A 83 2.02 -15.82 1.80
C VAL A 83 3.42 -15.21 1.79
N SER A 84 3.54 -13.90 2.06
CA SER A 84 4.82 -13.19 2.11
C SER A 84 5.75 -13.75 3.18
N ASP A 85 5.26 -13.98 4.40
CA ASP A 85 6.05 -14.52 5.50
C ASP A 85 6.64 -15.91 5.17
N TYR A 86 5.81 -16.81 4.62
CA TYR A 86 6.25 -18.15 4.23
C TYR A 86 7.20 -18.13 3.02
N LEU A 87 6.96 -17.25 2.04
CA LEU A 87 7.83 -17.11 0.88
C LEU A 87 9.25 -16.73 1.26
N LEU A 88 9.41 -15.75 2.15
CA LEU A 88 10.73 -15.30 2.58
C LEU A 88 11.51 -16.45 3.24
N PHE A 89 10.83 -17.23 4.08
CA PHE A 89 11.41 -18.43 4.68
C PHE A 89 11.80 -19.50 3.64
N PHE A 90 10.99 -19.73 2.63
CA PHE A 90 11.33 -20.69 1.57
C PHE A 90 12.46 -20.20 0.66
N TYR A 91 12.55 -18.89 0.40
CA TYR A 91 13.68 -18.28 -0.28
C TYR A 91 14.99 -18.53 0.45
N ASP A 92 15.01 -18.42 1.77
CA ASP A 92 16.18 -18.78 2.58
C ASP A 92 16.58 -20.25 2.42
N GLN A 93 15.60 -21.16 2.47
CA GLN A 93 15.88 -22.59 2.34
C GLN A 93 16.35 -23.02 0.94
N LEU A 94 15.89 -22.32 -0.09
CA LEU A 94 16.28 -22.56 -1.49
C LEU A 94 17.57 -21.82 -1.87
N GLY A 95 18.11 -20.96 -1.00
CA GLY A 95 19.30 -20.16 -1.28
C GLY A 95 19.06 -19.07 -2.34
N VAL A 96 17.82 -18.59 -2.46
CA VAL A 96 17.46 -17.51 -3.39
C VAL A 96 18.18 -16.24 -2.97
N SER A 97 18.88 -15.62 -3.92
CA SER A 97 19.71 -14.43 -3.67
C SER A 97 18.88 -13.29 -3.08
N ASN A 98 19.47 -12.52 -2.15
CA ASN A 98 18.78 -11.40 -1.49
C ASN A 98 18.20 -10.38 -2.47
N ARG A 99 18.84 -10.19 -3.64
CA ARG A 99 18.35 -9.31 -4.71
C ARG A 99 16.96 -9.70 -5.23
N LEU A 100 16.62 -10.99 -5.24
CA LEU A 100 15.35 -11.50 -5.76
C LEU A 100 14.22 -11.51 -4.71
N ARG A 101 14.56 -11.20 -3.45
CA ARG A 101 13.62 -11.24 -2.32
C ARG A 101 12.76 -9.99 -2.20
N SER A 102 13.20 -8.86 -2.74
CA SER A 102 12.48 -7.59 -2.74
C SER A 102 11.46 -7.48 -3.87
N SER A 103 10.80 -8.59 -4.22
CA SER A 103 9.81 -8.64 -5.29
C SER A 103 8.40 -8.35 -4.75
N SER A 104 7.63 -7.55 -5.49
CA SER A 104 6.23 -7.30 -5.17
C SER A 104 5.40 -8.55 -5.45
N LEU A 105 4.43 -8.83 -4.58
CA LEU A 105 3.54 -9.98 -4.70
C LEU A 105 2.13 -9.50 -5.05
N VAL A 106 1.53 -10.09 -6.07
CA VAL A 106 0.13 -9.91 -6.43
C VAL A 106 -0.58 -11.25 -6.25
N LEU A 107 -1.70 -11.24 -5.53
CA LEU A 107 -2.49 -12.43 -5.26
C LEU A 107 -3.90 -12.23 -5.84
N GLU A 108 -4.22 -12.96 -6.90
CA GLU A 108 -5.51 -12.93 -7.59
C GLU A 108 -6.15 -14.32 -7.57
N GLY A 109 -7.07 -14.53 -6.63
CA GLY A 109 -7.64 -15.86 -6.38
C GLY A 109 -6.56 -16.87 -6.00
N ASP A 110 -6.37 -17.87 -6.85
CA ASP A 110 -5.39 -18.95 -6.64
C ASP A 110 -4.05 -18.68 -7.34
N LEU A 111 -3.92 -17.54 -8.05
CA LEU A 111 -2.69 -17.16 -8.73
C LEU A 111 -1.85 -16.23 -7.86
N LEU A 112 -0.63 -16.66 -7.56
CA LEU A 112 0.41 -15.87 -6.92
C LEU A 112 1.41 -15.41 -7.98
N SER A 113 1.34 -14.13 -8.35
CA SER A 113 2.27 -13.50 -9.28
C SER A 113 3.36 -12.76 -8.52
N ILE A 114 4.60 -13.18 -8.72
CA ILE A 114 5.79 -12.58 -8.11
C ILE A 114 6.44 -11.69 -9.17
N VAL A 115 6.43 -10.38 -8.91
CA VAL A 115 6.80 -9.34 -9.88
C VAL A 115 8.29 -9.08 -9.83
N MET A 116 8.95 -9.18 -10.98
CA MET A 116 10.38 -8.99 -11.15
C MET A 116 10.67 -7.80 -12.05
N LEU A 117 11.80 -7.14 -11.83
CA LEU A 117 12.22 -5.95 -12.59
C LEU A 117 12.90 -6.30 -13.92
N THR A 118 13.55 -7.46 -14.00
CA THR A 118 14.33 -7.86 -15.18
C THR A 118 13.93 -9.25 -15.66
N LYS A 119 14.10 -9.49 -16.96
CA LYS A 119 13.83 -10.80 -17.56
C LYS A 119 14.77 -11.89 -17.03
N GLU A 120 16.02 -11.53 -16.75
CA GLU A 120 17.01 -12.46 -16.15
C GLU A 120 16.57 -12.95 -14.77
N ASP A 121 15.99 -12.06 -13.97
CA ASP A 121 15.45 -12.40 -12.65
C ASP A 121 14.23 -13.33 -12.78
N VAL A 122 13.34 -13.09 -13.74
CA VAL A 122 12.21 -13.99 -14.07
C VAL A 122 12.72 -15.38 -14.46
N ASP A 123 13.67 -15.45 -15.39
CA ASP A 123 14.19 -16.73 -15.88
C ASP A 123 14.93 -17.50 -14.77
N THR A 124 15.62 -16.80 -13.88
CA THR A 124 16.24 -17.39 -12.68
C THR A 124 15.17 -17.94 -11.73
N MET A 125 14.14 -17.16 -11.44
CA MET A 125 13.10 -17.55 -10.48
C MET A 125 12.20 -18.69 -10.99
N ARG A 126 12.00 -18.78 -12.31
CA ARG A 126 11.34 -19.92 -12.95
C ARG A 126 12.02 -21.26 -12.66
N THR A 127 13.34 -21.27 -12.40
CA THR A 127 14.03 -22.51 -12.00
C THR A 127 13.59 -23.02 -10.63
N TYR A 128 13.10 -22.14 -9.75
CA TYR A 128 12.60 -22.47 -8.42
C TYR A 128 11.08 -22.63 -8.35
N GLN A 129 10.34 -22.37 -9.45
CA GLN A 129 8.88 -22.32 -9.47
C GLN A 129 8.24 -23.58 -8.89
N PHE A 130 8.69 -24.75 -9.35
CA PHE A 130 8.15 -26.03 -8.92
C PHE A 130 8.39 -26.29 -7.43
N ASP A 131 9.64 -26.13 -6.96
CA ASP A 131 10.00 -26.35 -5.55
C ASP A 131 9.24 -25.40 -4.63
N LEU A 132 9.04 -24.16 -5.06
CA LEU A 132 8.36 -23.14 -4.29
C LEU A 132 6.85 -23.43 -4.18
N GLN A 133 6.23 -23.83 -5.29
CA GLN A 133 4.83 -24.26 -5.29
C GLN A 133 4.62 -25.52 -4.43
N GLU A 134 5.54 -26.49 -4.50
CA GLU A 134 5.49 -27.68 -3.63
C GLU A 134 5.55 -27.28 -2.16
N ARG A 135 6.47 -26.39 -1.77
CA ARG A 135 6.63 -25.94 -0.37
C ARG A 135 5.42 -25.17 0.15
N LEU A 136 4.83 -24.32 -0.68
CA LEU A 136 3.58 -23.63 -0.35
C LEU A 136 2.43 -24.62 -0.14
N SER A 137 2.32 -25.65 -0.99
CA SER A 137 1.28 -26.67 -0.83
C SER A 137 1.46 -27.52 0.44
N VAL A 138 2.70 -27.81 0.85
CA VAL A 138 2.99 -28.55 2.10
C VAL A 138 2.45 -27.81 3.33
N VAL A 139 2.44 -26.48 3.33
CA VAL A 139 1.91 -25.67 4.44
C VAL A 139 0.44 -25.25 4.25
N GLY A 140 -0.23 -25.80 3.23
CA GLY A 140 -1.67 -25.66 3.03
C GLY A 140 -2.11 -24.54 2.09
N PHE A 141 -1.20 -23.93 1.33
CA PHE A 141 -1.58 -22.99 0.26
C PHE A 141 -1.92 -23.72 -1.04
N GLU A 142 -3.09 -23.45 -1.60
CA GLU A 142 -3.53 -23.97 -2.91
C GLU A 142 -3.29 -22.92 -4.00
N LEU A 143 -2.01 -22.54 -4.19
CA LEU A 143 -1.64 -21.46 -5.10
C LEU A 143 -0.84 -21.97 -6.30
N MET A 144 -1.13 -21.42 -7.47
CA MET A 144 -0.27 -21.47 -8.65
C MET A 144 0.73 -20.31 -8.59
N VAL A 145 2.01 -20.59 -8.76
CA VAL A 145 3.06 -19.57 -8.70
C VAL A 145 3.48 -19.19 -10.10
N ASP A 146 3.47 -17.89 -10.40
CA ASP A 146 3.99 -17.35 -11.65
C ASP A 146 4.93 -16.16 -11.40
N PHE A 147 5.81 -15.89 -12.37
CA PHE A 147 6.80 -14.83 -12.32
C PHE A 147 6.59 -13.87 -13.49
N VAL A 148 6.27 -12.62 -13.17
CA VAL A 148 5.84 -11.61 -14.15
C VAL A 148 6.85 -10.47 -14.19
N LEU A 149 7.14 -9.97 -15.39
CA LEU A 149 7.97 -8.77 -15.56
C LEU A 149 7.13 -7.52 -15.25
N TYR A 150 7.66 -6.59 -14.46
CA TYR A 150 6.97 -5.35 -14.06
C TYR A 150 6.29 -4.60 -15.23
N GLN A 151 6.93 -4.55 -16.40
CA GLN A 151 6.37 -3.90 -17.61
C GLN A 151 5.09 -4.55 -18.17
N GLN A 152 4.73 -5.76 -17.76
CA GLN A 152 3.51 -6.44 -18.22
C GLN A 152 2.27 -6.07 -17.38
N LEU A 153 2.43 -5.54 -16.16
CA LEU A 153 1.32 -5.08 -15.33
C LEU A 153 0.66 -3.80 -15.89
N ASP A 154 1.43 -2.95 -16.57
CA ASP A 154 0.93 -1.73 -17.23
C ASP A 154 0.21 -2.00 -18.57
N ASN A 155 0.15 -3.26 -19.05
CA ASN A 155 -0.35 -3.57 -20.40
C ASN A 155 -1.68 -4.35 -20.44
N GLU A 156 -2.26 -4.70 -19.29
CA GLU A 156 -3.60 -5.30 -19.21
C GLU A 156 -4.64 -4.33 -18.65
N GLU A 157 -4.71 -3.12 -19.22
CA GLU A 157 -6.02 -2.46 -19.26
C GLU A 157 -6.96 -3.36 -20.09
N PRO A 158 -8.19 -3.67 -19.61
CA PRO A 158 -9.14 -4.41 -20.40
C PRO A 158 -9.44 -3.59 -21.65
N LYS A 159 -8.90 -4.04 -22.79
CA LYS A 159 -9.27 -3.51 -24.11
C LYS A 159 -10.73 -3.86 -24.35
N ALA A 160 -11.63 -3.02 -23.84
CA ALA A 160 -13.00 -2.98 -24.27
C ALA A 160 -12.97 -2.86 -25.80
N LYS A 161 -13.52 -3.86 -26.49
CA LYS A 161 -13.76 -3.78 -27.92
C LYS A 161 -14.72 -2.63 -28.15
N ILE A 162 -14.18 -1.47 -28.51
CA ILE A 162 -14.96 -0.33 -28.98
C ILE A 162 -15.66 -0.79 -30.26
N SER A 163 -16.94 -1.12 -30.13
CA SER A 163 -17.87 -1.26 -31.25
C SER A 163 -17.88 0.07 -32.02
N ALA A 164 -17.75 -0.06 -33.34
CA ALA A 164 -17.79 0.95 -34.40
C ALA A 164 -17.98 2.43 -33.97
N LYS A 165 -16.99 3.26 -34.34
CA LYS A 165 -17.06 4.72 -34.33
C LYS A 165 -18.39 5.23 -34.91
N PRO A 166 -19.16 6.08 -34.22
CA PRO A 166 -20.10 6.93 -34.91
C PRO A 166 -19.30 7.96 -35.72
N LEU A 167 -19.58 8.05 -37.01
CA LEU A 167 -19.15 9.16 -37.85
C LEU A 167 -19.83 10.44 -37.33
N PHE A 168 -19.10 11.27 -36.60
CA PHE A 168 -19.50 12.64 -36.37
C PHE A 168 -18.96 13.52 -37.50
N GLY A 169 -19.90 14.12 -38.23
CA GLY A 169 -19.62 15.06 -39.30
C GLY A 169 -18.87 16.29 -38.77
N SER A 170 -17.84 16.67 -39.51
CA SER A 170 -17.13 17.92 -39.31
C SER A 170 -18.04 19.11 -39.66
N SER A 171 -18.52 19.83 -38.65
CA SER A 171 -18.92 21.23 -38.83
C SER A 171 -18.62 22.04 -37.57
N HIS A 172 -17.39 22.53 -37.47
CA HIS A 172 -17.10 23.74 -36.68
C HIS A 172 -16.61 24.83 -37.65
N GLN A 173 -17.56 25.61 -38.13
CA GLN A 173 -17.28 27.00 -38.49
C GLN A 173 -17.12 27.79 -37.18
N PRO A 174 -16.15 28.71 -37.09
CA PRO A 174 -15.97 29.55 -35.93
C PRO A 174 -17.12 30.59 -35.89
N SER A 175 -18.08 30.42 -34.98
CA SER A 175 -19.09 31.44 -34.74
C SER A 175 -18.49 32.55 -33.88
N ALA A 176 -18.56 33.76 -34.41
CA ALA A 176 -18.08 35.00 -33.83
C ALA A 176 -18.54 35.24 -32.38
N ASN A 177 -17.63 35.86 -31.62
CA ASN A 177 -17.85 36.44 -30.31
C ASN A 177 -19.15 37.24 -30.22
N ASN A 178 -20.02 36.85 -29.30
CA ASN A 178 -21.01 37.75 -28.72
C ASN A 178 -20.98 37.60 -27.20
N GLY A 179 -20.49 38.65 -26.54
CA GLY A 179 -20.41 38.78 -25.10
C GLY A 179 -21.81 38.77 -24.47
N ARG A 180 -22.24 37.58 -24.06
CA ARG A 180 -23.28 37.39 -23.05
C ARG A 180 -22.74 36.39 -22.04
N SER A 181 -22.56 36.86 -20.81
CA SER A 181 -22.34 36.01 -19.64
C SER A 181 -23.50 35.02 -19.58
N ARG A 182 -23.32 33.81 -20.13
CA ARG A 182 -24.21 32.70 -19.83
C ARG A 182 -24.03 32.48 -18.33
N GLN A 183 -25.07 32.76 -17.55
CA GLN A 183 -25.16 32.28 -16.17
C GLN A 183 -24.98 30.76 -16.25
N ARG A 184 -23.76 30.29 -15.96
CA ARG A 184 -23.49 28.87 -15.79
C ARG A 184 -24.30 28.43 -14.58
N GLY A 185 -24.94 27.27 -14.67
CA GLY A 185 -25.63 26.66 -13.53
C GLY A 185 -24.69 26.49 -12.33
N GLU A 186 -25.26 26.09 -11.19
CA GLU A 186 -24.46 25.81 -10.01
C GLU A 186 -23.41 24.73 -10.31
N PRO A 187 -22.16 24.91 -9.84
CA PRO A 187 -21.11 23.94 -10.07
C PRO A 187 -21.41 22.61 -9.37
N VAL A 188 -21.16 21.51 -10.05
CA VAL A 188 -21.41 20.15 -9.53
C VAL A 188 -20.23 19.72 -8.66
N MET A 189 -20.49 19.29 -7.43
CA MET A 189 -19.45 18.73 -6.57
C MET A 189 -19.03 17.35 -7.07
N VAL A 190 -17.73 17.15 -7.31
CA VAL A 190 -17.17 15.89 -7.81
C VAL A 190 -15.90 15.53 -7.03
N GLU A 191 -15.80 14.28 -6.59
CA GLU A 191 -14.58 13.74 -5.97
C GLU A 191 -13.50 13.48 -7.01
N LEU A 192 -12.23 13.66 -6.64
CA LEU A 192 -11.12 13.55 -7.59
C LEU A 192 -11.08 12.20 -8.32
N LYS A 193 -11.32 11.09 -7.61
CA LYS A 193 -11.34 9.72 -8.18
C LYS A 193 -12.39 9.48 -9.27
N HIS A 194 -13.37 10.38 -9.41
CA HIS A 194 -14.44 10.28 -10.41
C HIS A 194 -14.17 11.14 -11.65
N LEU A 195 -13.02 11.81 -11.72
CA LEU A 195 -12.62 12.64 -12.86
C LEU A 195 -11.98 11.79 -13.97
N VAL A 196 -12.82 11.12 -14.77
CA VAL A 196 -12.36 10.25 -15.87
C VAL A 196 -12.48 10.89 -17.24
N GLU A 197 -13.61 11.55 -17.51
CA GLU A 197 -13.92 12.19 -18.79
C GLU A 197 -13.95 13.71 -18.65
N ASP A 198 -13.91 14.45 -19.77
CA ASP A 198 -14.00 15.92 -19.75
C ASP A 198 -15.31 16.39 -19.06
N MET A 199 -15.18 17.18 -18.00
CA MET A 199 -16.31 17.72 -17.24
C MET A 199 -16.20 19.24 -17.16
N ASN A 200 -17.31 19.95 -17.40
CA ASN A 200 -17.34 21.40 -17.29
C ASN A 200 -18.05 21.82 -16.00
N ASN A 201 -17.59 22.92 -15.40
CA ASN A 201 -18.18 23.56 -14.23
C ASN A 201 -18.32 22.64 -13.01
N ILE A 202 -17.22 22.01 -12.62
CA ILE A 202 -17.15 21.16 -11.43
C ILE A 202 -16.54 21.92 -10.25
N LYS A 203 -16.91 21.51 -9.03
CA LYS A 203 -16.28 21.87 -7.76
C LYS A 203 -15.63 20.62 -7.17
N THR A 204 -14.37 20.71 -6.78
CA THR A 204 -13.67 19.63 -6.09
C THR A 204 -12.83 20.17 -4.96
N LYS A 205 -12.53 19.35 -3.96
CA LYS A 205 -11.77 19.73 -2.77
C LYS A 205 -10.48 18.93 -2.69
N GLY A 206 -9.39 19.57 -2.27
CA GLY A 206 -8.11 18.91 -2.07
C GLY A 206 -7.11 19.77 -1.32
N GLU A 207 -6.12 19.13 -0.71
CA GLU A 207 -4.98 19.80 -0.11
C GLU A 207 -3.91 20.08 -1.16
N LEU A 208 -3.43 21.32 -1.21
CA LEU A 208 -2.36 21.74 -2.11
C LEU A 208 -1.02 21.27 -1.57
N PHE A 209 -0.33 20.40 -2.31
CA PHE A 209 0.98 19.86 -1.91
C PHE A 209 2.14 20.34 -2.79
N LYS A 210 1.85 20.98 -3.93
CA LYS A 210 2.87 21.52 -4.83
C LYS A 210 2.36 22.75 -5.56
N LEU A 211 3.10 23.86 -5.52
CA LEU A 211 2.80 25.09 -6.25
C LEU A 211 3.97 25.49 -7.17
N ASN A 212 3.69 25.69 -8.46
CA ASN A 212 4.62 26.26 -9.43
C ASN A 212 4.02 27.53 -10.04
N LEU A 213 4.56 28.68 -9.65
CA LEU A 213 4.20 29.98 -10.22
C LEU A 213 5.25 30.40 -11.25
N ARG A 214 4.82 30.71 -12.47
CA ARG A 214 5.71 31.16 -13.55
C ARG A 214 5.14 32.37 -14.28
N GLN A 215 6.01 33.32 -14.64
CA GLN A 215 5.64 34.43 -15.50
C GLN A 215 5.71 34.03 -16.99
N LEU A 216 4.67 34.38 -17.74
CA LEU A 216 4.60 34.23 -19.20
C LEU A 216 5.20 35.44 -19.90
N LYS A 217 5.57 35.26 -21.17
CA LYS A 217 6.07 36.36 -22.03
C LYS A 217 5.08 37.52 -22.18
N SER A 218 3.79 37.28 -21.96
CA SER A 218 2.72 38.29 -21.98
C SER A 218 2.66 39.17 -20.73
N GLY A 219 3.48 38.88 -19.71
CA GLY A 219 3.43 39.54 -18.39
C GLY A 219 2.42 38.91 -17.42
N THR A 220 1.54 38.03 -17.91
CA THR A 220 0.59 37.25 -17.08
C THR A 220 1.33 36.14 -16.32
N TYR A 221 0.83 35.75 -15.16
CA TYR A 221 1.36 34.64 -14.37
C TYR A 221 0.49 33.40 -14.55
N ILE A 222 1.12 32.23 -14.59
CA ILE A 222 0.46 30.93 -14.57
C ILE A 222 0.85 30.20 -13.29
N ALA A 223 -0.15 29.80 -12.51
CA ALA A 223 0.02 28.96 -11.33
C ALA A 223 -0.43 27.54 -11.69
N ASN A 224 0.53 26.62 -11.74
CA ASN A 224 0.27 25.19 -11.82
C ASN A 224 0.41 24.63 -10.41
N PHE A 225 -0.68 24.18 -9.83
CA PHE A 225 -0.70 23.63 -8.48
C PHE A 225 -1.34 22.27 -8.47
N MET A 226 -0.87 21.38 -7.60
CA MET A 226 -1.41 20.04 -7.48
C MET A 226 -2.14 19.91 -6.15
N ILE A 227 -3.36 19.38 -6.22
CA ILE A 227 -4.18 19.09 -5.04
C ILE A 227 -4.42 17.59 -4.91
N HIS A 228 -4.50 17.08 -3.68
CA HIS A 228 -4.85 15.68 -3.41
C HIS A 228 -6.02 15.57 -2.43
N SER A 229 -6.83 14.54 -2.60
CA SER A 229 -7.97 14.20 -1.73
C SER A 229 -7.66 13.07 -0.75
N GLY A 230 -6.45 12.51 -0.81
CA GLY A 230 -6.02 11.32 -0.07
C GLY A 230 -6.12 10.06 -0.93
N ASP A 231 -7.18 9.95 -1.74
CA ASP A 231 -7.39 8.85 -2.67
C ASP A 231 -6.74 9.10 -4.04
N ASP A 232 -6.80 10.35 -4.51
CA ASP A 232 -6.33 10.75 -5.85
C ASP A 232 -5.82 12.20 -5.85
N ALA A 233 -5.06 12.57 -6.88
CA ALA A 233 -4.44 13.87 -7.05
C ALA A 233 -4.61 14.42 -8.47
N ILE A 234 -4.78 15.73 -8.59
CA ILE A 234 -4.97 16.40 -9.87
C ILE A 234 -4.13 17.67 -10.00
N GLU A 235 -3.66 17.94 -11.22
CA GLU A 235 -3.02 19.21 -11.57
C GLU A 235 -4.08 20.26 -11.96
N CYS A 236 -4.00 21.41 -11.29
CA CYS A 236 -4.87 22.56 -11.48
C CYS A 236 -4.07 23.73 -12.04
N THR A 237 -4.67 24.46 -12.98
CA THR A 237 -4.02 25.60 -13.65
C THR A 237 -4.88 26.85 -13.50
N LYS A 238 -4.31 27.94 -12.98
CA LYS A 238 -4.95 29.26 -12.90
C LYS A 238 -4.03 30.37 -13.42
N PHE A 239 -4.62 31.33 -14.12
CA PHE A 239 -3.91 32.51 -14.60
C PHE A 239 -4.15 33.71 -13.69
N TYR A 240 -3.09 34.42 -13.34
CA TYR A 240 -3.10 35.62 -12.51
C TYR A 240 -2.53 36.81 -13.28
N LYS A 241 -3.04 38.02 -13.01
CA LYS A 241 -2.52 39.23 -13.65
C LYS A 241 -1.18 39.63 -13.05
N THR A 242 -1.07 39.55 -11.73
CA THR A 242 0.15 39.84 -10.98
C THR A 242 0.52 38.67 -10.08
N GLU A 243 1.76 38.63 -9.64
CA GLU A 243 2.26 37.63 -8.69
C GLU A 243 1.53 37.71 -7.33
N ALA A 244 1.25 38.92 -6.86
CA ALA A 244 0.59 39.17 -5.57
C ALA A 244 -0.86 38.66 -5.51
N ASP A 245 -1.50 38.43 -6.67
CA ASP A 245 -2.86 37.87 -6.73
C ASP A 245 -2.88 36.36 -6.38
N CYS A 246 -1.72 35.69 -6.42
CA CYS A 246 -1.60 34.28 -6.07
C CYS A 246 -1.43 34.12 -4.55
N LEU A 247 -2.55 33.97 -3.85
CA LEU A 247 -2.58 33.75 -2.39
C LEU A 247 -2.48 32.26 -2.00
N LEU A 248 -2.15 31.38 -2.93
CA LEU A 248 -2.04 29.95 -2.69
C LEU A 248 -0.82 29.61 -1.83
N LYS A 249 -1.05 28.73 -0.86
CA LYS A 249 -0.03 28.19 0.05
C LYS A 249 -0.05 26.67 0.03
N GLU A 250 1.14 26.07 0.08
CA GLU A 250 1.29 24.63 0.28
C GLU A 250 0.77 24.21 1.67
N ASN A 251 0.33 22.97 1.78
CA ASN A 251 -0.31 22.36 2.96
C ASN A 251 -1.58 23.09 3.40
N THR A 252 -2.31 23.70 2.45
CA THR A 252 -3.61 24.34 2.69
C THR A 252 -4.67 23.67 1.85
N THR A 253 -5.86 23.50 2.41
CA THR A 253 -6.97 22.86 1.71
C THR A 253 -7.81 23.90 0.97
N TYR A 254 -8.13 23.60 -0.29
CA TYR A 254 -8.93 24.47 -1.13
C TYR A 254 -10.11 23.72 -1.75
N LEU A 255 -11.21 24.46 -1.92
CA LEU A 255 -12.31 24.12 -2.81
C LEU A 255 -12.08 24.81 -4.15
N VAL A 256 -11.84 24.01 -5.18
CA VAL A 256 -11.44 24.47 -6.51
C VAL A 256 -12.59 24.28 -7.49
N THR A 257 -12.96 25.37 -8.17
CA THR A 257 -14.01 25.36 -9.19
C THR A 257 -13.40 25.53 -10.56
N GLY A 258 -13.70 24.64 -11.50
CA GLY A 258 -13.08 24.67 -12.82
C GLY A 258 -13.73 23.78 -13.86
N ASP A 259 -13.08 23.72 -15.01
CA ASP A 259 -13.40 22.81 -16.10
C ASP A 259 -12.26 21.76 -16.17
N TYR A 260 -12.60 20.48 -16.04
CA TYR A 260 -11.67 19.36 -16.20
C TYR A 260 -11.57 19.01 -17.68
N GLN A 261 -10.39 19.26 -18.26
CA GLN A 261 -10.19 19.18 -19.69
C GLN A 261 -8.81 18.61 -20.03
N TYR A 262 -8.71 17.86 -21.12
CA TYR A 262 -7.43 17.40 -21.64
C TYR A 262 -6.52 18.57 -22.06
N ASN A 263 -5.34 18.68 -21.46
CA ASN A 263 -4.31 19.64 -21.85
C ASN A 263 -3.30 18.99 -22.81
N SER A 264 -3.34 19.40 -24.08
CA SER A 264 -2.46 18.85 -25.12
C SER A 264 -0.96 19.15 -24.91
N TYR A 265 -0.62 20.24 -24.22
CA TYR A 265 0.77 20.57 -23.91
C TYR A 265 1.33 19.66 -22.82
N ALA A 266 0.56 19.42 -21.76
CA ALA A 266 0.94 18.54 -20.66
C ALA A 266 0.71 17.05 -20.98
N ARG A 267 -0.06 16.75 -22.04
CA ARG A 267 -0.52 15.40 -22.40
C ARG A 267 -1.23 14.70 -21.24
N ASN A 268 -1.95 15.47 -20.43
CA ASN A 268 -2.71 14.97 -19.30
C ASN A 268 -3.98 15.82 -19.11
N HIS A 269 -4.99 15.28 -18.46
CA HIS A 269 -6.14 16.06 -18.04
C HIS A 269 -5.75 16.98 -16.88
N GLN A 270 -6.28 18.20 -16.91
CA GLN A 270 -6.03 19.21 -15.90
C GLN A 270 -7.31 19.94 -15.55
N LEU A 271 -7.39 20.42 -14.32
CA LEU A 271 -8.47 21.30 -13.89
C LEU A 271 -8.12 22.75 -14.23
N LYS A 272 -8.73 23.27 -15.30
CA LYS A 272 -8.64 24.70 -15.62
C LYS A 272 -9.47 25.47 -14.60
N THR A 273 -8.76 26.07 -13.65
CA THR A 273 -9.35 26.63 -12.45
C THR A 273 -9.86 28.04 -12.72
N ARG A 274 -11.12 28.28 -12.33
CA ARG A 274 -11.77 29.58 -12.37
C ARG A 274 -11.76 30.22 -11.00
N ASP A 275 -12.19 29.48 -9.98
CA ASP A 275 -12.35 29.99 -8.63
C ASP A 275 -11.69 29.06 -7.61
N ILE A 276 -11.19 29.64 -6.53
CA ILE A 276 -10.51 28.92 -5.46
C ILE A 276 -10.95 29.53 -4.14
N GLU A 277 -11.51 28.71 -3.27
CA GLU A 277 -11.94 29.08 -1.92
C GLU A 277 -11.09 28.29 -0.92
N GLU A 278 -10.47 28.95 0.05
CA GLU A 278 -9.78 28.28 1.16
C GLU A 278 -10.84 27.68 2.12
N ILE A 279 -10.66 26.41 2.50
CA ILE A 279 -11.58 25.71 3.39
C ILE A 279 -10.83 25.08 4.57
N ALA A 280 -11.59 24.59 5.55
CA ALA A 280 -11.02 23.84 6.67
C ALA A 280 -10.21 22.62 6.17
N PRO A 281 -9.15 22.21 6.89
CA PRO A 281 -8.27 21.15 6.41
C PRO A 281 -9.00 19.82 6.23
N LEU A 282 -8.71 19.12 5.13
CA LEU A 282 -9.39 17.86 4.79
C LEU A 282 -9.05 16.69 5.72
N PHE A 283 -7.81 16.63 6.20
CA PHE A 283 -7.27 15.48 6.92
C PHE A 283 -7.08 15.72 8.42
N THR A 284 -7.79 16.70 9.00
CA THR A 284 -7.69 16.93 10.44
C THR A 284 -8.30 15.76 11.21
N ILE A 285 -7.45 15.01 11.88
CA ILE A 285 -7.84 14.09 12.94
C ILE A 285 -7.76 14.88 14.25
N GLU A 286 -8.70 14.65 15.16
CA GLU A 286 -8.70 15.28 16.49
C GLU A 286 -8.74 14.20 17.57
N ASP A 287 -7.88 14.33 18.57
CA ASP A 287 -7.98 13.58 19.82
C ASP A 287 -8.86 14.38 20.80
N ARG A 288 -10.08 13.88 21.06
CA ARG A 288 -11.06 14.51 21.95
C ARG A 288 -11.10 13.91 23.35
N ASP A 289 -10.22 12.97 23.68
CA ASP A 289 -10.23 12.33 24.99
C ASP A 289 -9.68 13.29 26.06
N PRO A 290 -10.32 13.42 27.23
CA PRO A 290 -9.76 14.15 28.36
C PRO A 290 -8.44 13.57 28.88
N ILE A 291 -8.24 12.25 28.79
CA ILE A 291 -7.01 11.58 29.23
C ILE A 291 -6.16 11.27 28.00
N LYS A 292 -5.06 12.01 27.86
CA LYS A 292 -4.20 11.92 26.68
C LYS A 292 -3.33 10.67 26.68
N ARG A 293 -3.32 10.00 25.53
CA ARG A 293 -2.53 8.79 25.27
C ARG A 293 -1.03 9.12 25.22
N VAL A 294 -0.20 8.14 25.55
CA VAL A 294 1.23 8.12 25.21
C VAL A 294 1.45 6.98 24.23
N GLU A 295 2.01 7.28 23.07
CA GLU A 295 2.44 6.27 22.10
C GLU A 295 3.82 5.75 22.50
N LEU A 296 3.95 4.43 22.68
CA LEU A 296 5.18 3.80 23.19
C LEU A 296 5.88 2.94 22.13
N HIS A 297 5.27 2.76 20.96
CA HIS A 297 5.84 1.98 19.87
C HIS A 297 5.44 2.60 18.53
N ALA A 298 6.35 3.38 17.93
CA ALA A 298 6.14 4.02 16.64
C ALA A 298 7.39 3.92 15.76
N HIS A 299 7.16 3.66 14.48
CA HIS A 299 8.21 3.58 13.46
C HIS A 299 8.21 4.85 12.60
N SER A 300 9.40 5.39 12.35
CA SER A 300 9.62 6.49 11.43
C SER A 300 10.20 5.99 10.11
N ASN A 301 10.31 6.86 9.11
CA ASN A 301 10.93 6.56 7.82
C ASN A 301 12.42 6.16 7.88
N PHE A 302 13.01 6.09 9.06
CA PHE A 302 14.32 5.47 9.30
C PHE A 302 14.25 3.95 9.53
N SER A 303 13.07 3.40 9.81
CA SER A 303 12.82 1.95 9.70
C SER A 303 12.79 1.60 8.21
N GLU A 304 13.90 1.02 7.74
CA GLU A 304 14.16 0.79 6.32
C GLU A 304 13.04 -0.02 5.65
N MET A 305 12.39 0.59 4.66
CA MET A 305 11.29 0.00 3.88
C MET A 305 10.06 -0.45 4.68
N ASP A 306 9.94 -0.03 5.94
CA ASP A 306 8.86 -0.46 6.83
C ASP A 306 7.88 0.68 7.19
N ALA A 307 8.40 1.87 7.49
CA ALA A 307 7.58 3.03 7.81
C ALA A 307 7.80 4.20 6.84
N VAL A 308 6.74 5.00 6.66
CA VAL A 308 6.70 6.09 5.66
C VAL A 308 6.72 7.49 6.27
N SER A 309 6.23 7.63 7.50
CA SER A 309 6.08 8.92 8.16
C SER A 309 7.42 9.45 8.66
N SER A 310 7.67 10.75 8.45
CA SER A 310 8.87 11.39 9.01
C SER A 310 8.75 11.50 10.53
N VAL A 311 9.88 11.45 11.24
CA VAL A 311 9.88 11.59 12.70
C VAL A 311 9.30 12.94 13.14
N GLU A 312 9.53 14.00 12.36
CA GLU A 312 8.98 15.33 12.60
C GLU A 312 7.44 15.33 12.52
N SER A 313 6.86 14.64 11.54
CA SER A 313 5.40 14.54 11.39
C SER A 313 4.75 13.81 12.55
N LEU A 314 5.37 12.73 13.04
CA LEU A 314 4.87 11.97 14.20
C LEU A 314 4.89 12.83 15.47
N ILE A 315 5.98 13.58 15.69
CA ILE A 315 6.11 14.48 16.84
C ILE A 315 5.08 15.61 16.76
N GLN A 316 4.92 16.25 15.60
CA GLN A 316 3.93 17.31 15.41
C GLN A 316 2.51 16.80 15.69
N GLN A 317 2.17 15.62 15.17
CA GLN A 317 0.85 15.02 15.40
C GLN A 317 0.58 14.74 16.88
N ALA A 318 1.57 14.16 17.59
CA ALA A 318 1.46 13.90 19.03
C ALA A 318 1.33 15.21 19.83
N TYR A 319 2.06 16.26 19.42
CA TYR A 319 1.97 17.59 20.01
C TYR A 319 0.59 18.22 19.79
N ASP A 320 0.07 18.17 18.56
CA ASP A 320 -1.25 18.71 18.20
C ASP A 320 -2.38 17.99 18.96
N PHE A 321 -2.22 16.69 19.25
CA PHE A 321 -3.13 15.92 20.08
C PHE A 321 -3.01 16.20 21.58
N GLY A 322 -1.94 16.88 22.01
CA GLY A 322 -1.63 17.12 23.41
C GLY A 322 -1.16 15.87 24.15
N HIS A 323 -0.54 14.91 23.46
CA HIS A 323 0.02 13.71 24.09
C HIS A 323 1.20 14.11 25.00
N PRO A 324 1.29 13.60 26.24
CA PRO A 324 2.37 13.98 27.15
C PRO A 324 3.72 13.34 26.79
N GLY A 325 3.74 12.39 25.84
CA GLY A 325 4.96 11.78 25.34
C GLY A 325 4.73 10.93 24.09
N LEU A 326 5.83 10.67 23.38
CA LEU A 326 5.91 9.83 22.18
C LEU A 326 7.24 9.08 22.20
N ALA A 327 7.23 7.77 22.01
CA ALA A 327 8.43 6.96 21.82
C ALA A 327 8.63 6.60 20.34
N ILE A 328 9.85 6.78 19.84
CA ILE A 328 10.27 6.36 18.51
C ILE A 328 11.11 5.08 18.66
N THR A 329 10.65 3.99 18.06
CA THR A 329 11.19 2.64 18.22
C THR A 329 11.50 2.03 16.86
N ASP A 330 12.38 2.68 16.10
CA ASP A 330 12.77 2.21 14.77
C ASP A 330 13.45 0.83 14.79
N HIS A 331 13.28 0.08 13.70
CA HIS A 331 13.83 -1.26 13.59
C HIS A 331 15.37 -1.23 13.53
N MET A 332 16.00 -1.78 14.58
CA MET A 332 17.45 -2.01 14.67
C MET A 332 18.34 -0.77 14.54
N VAL A 333 17.76 0.45 14.56
CA VAL A 333 18.47 1.71 14.37
C VAL A 333 17.94 2.80 15.30
N VAL A 334 18.75 3.85 15.49
CA VAL A 334 18.38 5.07 16.23
C VAL A 334 18.64 6.34 15.42
N HIS A 335 18.64 6.23 14.09
CA HIS A 335 18.99 7.33 13.18
C HIS A 335 18.01 8.51 13.25
N ALA A 336 16.76 8.28 13.68
CA ALA A 336 15.78 9.33 13.87
C ALA A 336 16.10 10.28 15.04
N PHE A 337 16.90 9.86 16.02
CA PHE A 337 17.06 10.57 17.30
C PHE A 337 17.58 12.02 17.15
N PRO A 338 18.62 12.31 16.34
CA PRO A 338 19.11 13.68 16.19
C PRO A 338 18.06 14.63 15.57
N LYS A 339 17.23 14.12 14.65
CA LYS A 339 16.14 14.89 14.05
C LYS A 339 15.00 15.10 15.04
N ALA A 340 14.62 14.04 15.76
CA ALA A 340 13.59 14.09 16.79
C ALA A 340 13.93 15.15 17.84
N GLN A 341 15.15 15.12 18.39
CA GLN A 341 15.61 16.07 19.38
C GLN A 341 15.54 17.52 18.87
N ARG A 342 16.11 17.79 17.69
CA ARG A 342 16.11 19.14 17.10
C ARG A 342 14.69 19.67 16.85
N TYR A 343 13.76 18.79 16.48
CA TYR A 343 12.39 19.18 16.22
C TYR A 343 11.64 19.49 17.53
N VAL A 344 11.84 18.67 18.57
CA VAL A 344 11.29 18.93 19.91
C VAL A 344 11.83 20.26 20.47
N GLU A 345 13.13 20.53 20.32
CA GLU A 345 13.76 21.80 20.73
C GLU A 345 13.18 23.04 20.01
N LYS A 346 12.51 22.85 18.86
CA LYS A 346 11.84 23.94 18.13
C LYS A 346 10.39 24.16 18.59
N LEU A 347 9.75 23.12 19.12
CA LEU A 347 8.35 23.15 19.57
C LEU A 347 8.19 23.64 21.00
N LEU A 348 9.21 23.40 21.84
CA LEU A 348 9.31 23.88 23.22
C LEU A 348 10.03 25.24 23.26
#